data_AF-A0A1H7CNE8-F1
#
_entry.id   AF-A0A1H7CNE8-F1
#
_cell.length_a   1.000
_cell.length_b   1.000
_cell.length_c   1.000
_cell.angle_alpha   90.00
_cell.angle_beta   90.00
_cell.angle_gamma   90.00
#
_symmetry.space_group_name_H-M   'P 1'
#
loop_
_entity.id
_entity.type
_entity.pdbx_description
1 polymer ?
#
loop_
_entity_poly.entity_id
_entity_poly.type
_entity_poly.pdbx_seq_one_letter_code
_entity_poly.pdbx_strand_id
1 'polypeptide(L)'
;MSAIEELRREAAQHMECAKARLEAVNDLAWAEGKLRKAGFAPQLVRDETGFIILRVDLDDWQAVAIVGRIELVHEIEVPAEIPTMPEASAEVPPPPELVTGPFSDEEREIAIAQFAQGIAPAEVARRLNRKTKQLANLRQRSKDVIEAIQARAEDLADEEILRPTKPASGPGLVAAAADHKPDPEPAPPDALNAAEREIDMHLNALGYGNSWSPARDLRLAELLAEGAGAFAAAEELGIAKTEAVGRWMNLNTDKGSIDHQARLLRVLRHRAQGQQEAAE
;
A
#
# COMPACT_ATOMS: atom_id res chain seq x y z
N MET A 1 -12.60 -32.07 17.64
CA MET A 1 -11.77 -30.85 17.59
C MET A 1 -10.75 -30.97 18.70
N SER A 2 -9.47 -30.87 18.37
CA SER A 2 -8.36 -30.99 19.34
C SER A 2 -8.23 -29.70 20.15
N ALA A 3 -7.81 -29.78 21.42
CA ALA A 3 -7.48 -28.60 22.24
C ALA A 3 -6.47 -27.66 21.56
N ILE A 4 -5.58 -28.21 20.71
CA ILE A 4 -4.63 -27.42 19.91
C ILE A 4 -5.33 -26.63 18.80
N GLU A 5 -6.38 -27.18 18.18
CA GLU A 5 -7.16 -26.49 17.15
C GLU A 5 -7.97 -25.34 17.75
N GLU A 6 -8.49 -25.54 18.96
CA GLU A 6 -9.22 -24.53 19.72
C GLU A 6 -8.31 -23.34 20.08
N LEU A 7 -7.13 -23.59 20.66
CA LEU A 7 -6.15 -22.55 20.95
C LEU A 7 -5.69 -21.80 19.70
N ARG A 8 -5.53 -22.49 18.56
CA ARG A 8 -5.18 -21.84 17.29
C ARG A 8 -6.28 -20.90 16.79
N ARG A 9 -7.54 -21.33 16.92
CA ARG A 9 -8.70 -20.51 16.55
C ARG A 9 -8.82 -19.28 17.44
N GLU A 10 -8.63 -19.42 18.75
CA GLU A 10 -8.61 -18.29 19.69
C GLU A 10 -7.49 -17.30 19.35
N ALA A 11 -6.28 -17.79 19.09
CA ALA A 11 -5.15 -16.94 18.71
C ALA A 11 -5.42 -16.18 17.39
N ALA A 12 -6.04 -16.84 16.41
CA ALA A 12 -6.45 -16.19 15.15
C ALA A 12 -7.49 -15.09 15.41
N GLN A 13 -8.49 -15.36 16.25
CA GLN A 13 -9.50 -14.36 16.63
C GLN A 13 -8.88 -13.17 17.36
N HIS A 14 -7.93 -13.39 18.27
CA HIS A 14 -7.21 -12.30 18.94
C HIS A 14 -6.39 -11.46 17.95
N MET A 15 -5.80 -12.07 16.94
CA MET A 15 -5.05 -11.36 15.90
C MET A 15 -5.97 -10.51 15.02
N GLU A 16 -7.13 -11.05 14.62
CA GLU A 16 -8.19 -10.32 13.91
C GLU A 16 -8.66 -9.11 14.74
N CYS A 17 -8.97 -9.31 16.03
CA CYS A 17 -9.35 -8.22 16.93
C CYS A 17 -8.24 -7.15 17.07
N ALA A 18 -6.97 -7.57 17.14
CA ALA A 18 -5.84 -6.64 17.22
C ALA A 18 -5.68 -5.82 15.92
N LYS A 19 -5.90 -6.45 14.76
CA LYS A 19 -5.87 -5.76 13.46
C LYS A 19 -6.99 -4.74 13.35
N ALA A 20 -8.22 -5.11 13.70
CA ALA A 20 -9.37 -4.20 13.70
C ALA A 20 -9.15 -3.00 14.65
N ARG A 21 -8.55 -3.23 15.82
CA ARG A 21 -8.18 -2.15 16.75
C ARG A 21 -7.14 -1.20 16.15
N LEU A 22 -6.12 -1.73 15.47
CA LEU A 22 -5.11 -0.90 14.81
C LEU A 22 -5.70 -0.06 13.68
N GLU A 23 -6.59 -0.63 12.86
CA GLU A 23 -7.31 0.08 11.81
C GLU A 23 -8.16 1.22 12.39
N ALA A 24 -8.95 0.95 13.44
CA ALA A 24 -9.74 1.98 14.12
C ALA A 24 -8.87 3.14 14.67
N VAL A 25 -7.69 2.83 15.23
CA VAL A 25 -6.74 3.87 15.70
C VAL A 25 -6.22 4.72 14.54
N ASN A 26 -5.92 4.11 13.39
CA ASN A 26 -5.47 4.84 12.20
C ASN A 26 -6.58 5.77 11.66
N ASP A 27 -7.83 5.31 11.65
CA ASP A 27 -8.98 6.12 11.22
C ASP A 27 -9.21 7.31 12.16
N LEU A 28 -9.10 7.10 13.47
CA LEU A 28 -9.18 8.18 14.46
C LEU A 28 -8.04 9.20 14.29
N ALA A 29 -6.81 8.75 14.04
CA ALA A 29 -5.67 9.63 13.80
C ALA A 29 -5.83 10.42 12.49
N TRP A 30 -6.38 9.80 11.45
CA TRP A 30 -6.71 10.49 10.20
C TRP A 30 -7.79 11.56 10.41
N ALA A 31 -8.86 11.23 11.14
CA ALA A 31 -9.94 12.15 11.46
C ALA A 31 -9.44 13.32 12.32
N GLU A 32 -8.62 13.06 13.32
CA GLU A 32 -7.96 14.09 14.13
C GLU A 32 -7.15 15.05 13.25
N GLY A 33 -6.33 14.52 12.33
CA GLY A 33 -5.54 15.32 11.40
C GLY A 33 -6.40 16.17 10.46
N LYS A 34 -7.54 15.66 10.00
CA LYS A 34 -8.51 16.41 9.18
C LYS A 34 -9.17 17.53 9.98
N LEU A 35 -9.60 17.26 11.20
CA LEU A 35 -10.22 18.24 12.09
C LEU A 35 -9.24 19.36 12.48
N ARG A 36 -7.99 19.02 12.83
CA ARG A 36 -6.94 20.02 13.08
C ARG A 36 -6.69 20.93 11.88
N LYS A 37 -6.67 20.38 10.66
CA LYS A 37 -6.54 21.17 9.42
C LYS A 37 -7.74 22.08 9.17
N ALA A 38 -8.92 21.71 9.65
CA ALA A 38 -10.12 22.53 9.58
C ALA A 38 -10.19 23.58 10.71
N GLY A 39 -9.18 23.67 11.58
CA GLY A 39 -9.11 24.66 12.67
C GLY A 39 -9.68 24.17 14.00
N PHE A 40 -10.12 22.92 14.10
CA PHE A 40 -10.58 22.35 15.37
C PHE A 40 -9.40 21.96 16.28
N ALA A 41 -9.67 21.89 17.58
CA ALA A 41 -8.76 21.34 18.59
C ALA A 41 -9.28 19.98 19.11
N PRO A 42 -9.31 18.92 18.27
CA PRO A 42 -9.79 17.62 18.71
C PRO A 42 -8.91 17.03 19.81
N GLN A 43 -9.53 16.31 20.74
CA GLN A 43 -8.87 15.60 21.82
C GLN A 43 -9.22 14.11 21.76
N LEU A 44 -8.21 13.25 21.73
CA LEU A 44 -8.39 11.82 21.93
C LEU A 44 -8.42 11.55 23.44
N VAL A 45 -9.56 11.10 23.95
CA VAL A 45 -9.76 10.79 25.37
C VAL A 45 -10.13 9.33 25.49
N ARG A 46 -9.59 8.65 26.52
CA ARG A 46 -10.02 7.30 26.86
C ARG A 46 -11.14 7.39 27.89
N ASP A 47 -12.27 6.73 27.64
CA ASP A 47 -13.36 6.69 28.61
C ASP A 47 -13.14 5.63 29.72
N GLU A 48 -14.05 5.59 30.68
CA GLU A 48 -14.00 4.68 31.83
C GLU A 48 -14.12 3.20 31.42
N THR A 49 -14.75 2.94 30.28
CA THR A 49 -14.88 1.61 29.67
C THR A 49 -13.68 1.23 28.79
N GLY A 50 -12.70 2.12 28.63
CA GLY A 50 -11.47 1.88 27.90
C GLY A 50 -11.52 2.16 26.39
N PHE A 51 -12.64 2.68 25.87
CA PHE A 51 -12.77 3.11 24.48
C PHE A 51 -12.00 4.40 24.22
N ILE A 52 -11.51 4.55 22.99
CA ILE A 52 -10.85 5.77 22.52
C ILE A 52 -11.91 6.62 21.82
N ILE A 53 -12.17 7.81 22.36
CA ILE A 53 -13.16 8.76 21.84
C ILE A 53 -12.43 9.98 21.31
N LEU A 54 -12.75 10.38 20.08
CA LEU A 54 -12.33 11.66 19.52
C LEU A 54 -13.36 12.74 19.88
N ARG A 55 -13.04 13.59 20.85
CA ARG A 55 -13.87 14.72 21.28
C ARG A 55 -13.51 15.97 20.48
N VAL A 56 -14.52 16.70 20.05
CA VAL A 56 -14.37 18.00 19.38
C VAL A 56 -15.23 18.99 20.14
N ASP A 57 -14.63 20.10 20.58
CA ASP A 57 -15.40 21.22 21.12
C ASP A 57 -16.08 21.97 19.97
N LEU A 58 -17.40 22.09 20.04
CA LEU A 58 -18.20 22.74 19.01
C LEU A 58 -18.53 24.20 19.38
N ASP A 59 -18.19 24.65 20.58
CA ASP A 59 -18.49 26.02 21.01
C ASP A 59 -17.61 27.06 20.29
N ASP A 60 -16.47 26.64 19.72
CA ASP A 60 -15.59 27.46 18.87
C ASP A 60 -16.05 27.54 17.39
N TRP A 61 -17.21 26.96 17.04
CA TRP A 61 -17.67 26.83 15.66
C TRP A 61 -18.19 28.16 15.07
N GLN A 62 -17.31 28.95 14.45
CA GLN A 62 -17.74 29.96 13.47
C GLN A 62 -18.06 29.30 12.13
N ALA A 63 -19.33 28.87 11.99
CA ALA A 63 -20.05 28.54 10.76
C ALA A 63 -19.21 28.10 9.53
N VAL A 64 -18.60 26.90 9.57
CA VAL A 64 -18.17 26.20 8.35
C VAL A 64 -19.12 25.02 8.15
N ALA A 65 -19.99 25.06 7.15
CA ALA A 65 -20.96 23.99 6.90
C ALA A 65 -20.23 22.70 6.46
N ILE A 66 -20.05 21.75 7.38
CA ILE A 66 -19.62 20.38 7.04
C ILE A 66 -20.88 19.52 6.89
N VAL A 67 -21.24 19.23 5.64
CA VAL A 67 -22.30 18.27 5.31
C VAL A 67 -21.70 16.86 5.36
N GLY A 68 -21.98 16.12 6.42
CA GLY A 68 -21.57 14.72 6.55
C GLY A 68 -22.23 14.05 7.77
N ARG A 69 -22.92 12.93 7.54
CA ARG A 69 -23.50 12.08 8.58
C ARG A 69 -22.40 11.15 9.11
N ILE A 70 -22.04 11.29 10.39
CA ILE A 70 -21.13 10.35 11.06
C ILE A 70 -22.00 9.45 11.95
N GLU A 71 -22.19 8.20 11.55
CA GLU A 71 -22.74 7.16 12.42
C GLU A 71 -21.58 6.31 12.94
N LEU A 72 -21.42 6.28 14.26
CA LEU A 72 -20.34 5.54 14.93
C LEU A 72 -21.00 4.57 15.92
N VAL A 73 -21.05 3.29 15.57
CA VAL A 73 -21.43 2.20 16.49
C VAL A 73 -20.47 1.04 16.24
N HIS A 74 -19.53 0.82 17.16
CA HIS A 74 -18.82 -0.46 17.33
C HIS A 74 -18.53 -0.63 18.82
N GLU A 75 -19.34 -1.45 19.48
CA GLU A 75 -19.16 -1.89 20.85
C GLU A 75 -18.30 -3.17 20.83
N ILE A 76 -17.10 -3.11 21.42
CA ILE A 76 -16.20 -4.26 21.53
C ILE A 76 -15.97 -4.54 23.01
N GLU A 77 -16.65 -5.56 23.51
CA GLU A 77 -16.52 -6.07 24.88
C GLU A 77 -15.18 -6.82 25.03
N VAL A 78 -14.36 -6.44 26.00
CA VAL A 78 -13.06 -7.09 26.28
C VAL A 78 -13.21 -7.98 27.52
N PRO A 79 -13.02 -9.32 27.42
CA PRO A 79 -13.15 -10.20 28.57
C PRO A 79 -12.05 -9.94 29.61
N ALA A 80 -12.43 -9.96 30.89
CA ALA A 80 -11.55 -9.78 32.03
C ALA A 80 -10.87 -11.08 32.48
N GLU A 81 -9.62 -10.93 32.93
CA GLU A 81 -8.79 -11.84 33.74
C GLU A 81 -8.40 -13.22 33.18
N ILE A 82 -7.12 -13.33 32.81
CA ILE A 82 -6.45 -14.61 32.54
C ILE A 82 -5.94 -15.17 33.90
N PRO A 83 -6.29 -16.41 34.28
CA PRO A 83 -5.81 -17.04 35.51
C PRO A 83 -4.30 -17.27 35.49
N THR A 84 -3.63 -16.87 36.56
CA THR A 84 -2.19 -17.09 36.80
C THR A 84 -1.91 -18.53 37.22
N MET A 85 -1.14 -19.26 36.40
CA MET A 85 -0.65 -20.60 36.74
C MET A 85 0.62 -20.55 37.61
N PRO A 86 0.86 -21.57 38.47
CA PRO A 86 2.01 -21.62 39.38
C PRO A 86 3.34 -21.80 38.64
N GLU A 87 4.28 -20.92 38.95
CA GLU A 87 5.67 -20.87 38.47
C GLU A 87 6.46 -22.09 38.96
N ALA A 88 6.73 -23.05 38.07
CA ALA A 88 7.74 -24.07 38.26
C ALA A 88 9.10 -23.51 37.78
N SER A 89 9.95 -23.14 38.73
CA SER A 89 11.27 -22.56 38.49
C SER A 89 12.25 -23.62 37.99
N ALA A 90 12.37 -23.75 36.67
CA ALA A 90 13.46 -24.47 36.03
C ALA A 90 14.57 -23.47 35.70
N GLU A 91 15.81 -23.82 36.04
CA GLU A 91 17.02 -23.03 35.79
C GLU A 91 17.20 -22.82 34.28
N VAL A 92 16.83 -21.62 33.80
CA VAL A 92 16.87 -21.26 32.38
C VAL A 92 18.32 -21.06 31.96
N PRO A 93 18.83 -21.77 30.94
CA PRO A 93 20.19 -21.56 30.45
C PRO A 93 20.37 -20.11 29.98
N PRO A 94 21.58 -19.53 30.14
CA PRO A 94 21.83 -18.15 29.73
C PRO A 94 21.53 -17.98 28.24
N PRO A 95 20.82 -16.89 27.84
CA PRO A 95 20.45 -16.68 26.46
C PRO A 95 21.71 -16.54 25.58
N PRO A 96 21.74 -17.14 24.39
CA PRO A 96 22.88 -17.04 23.49
C PRO A 96 23.13 -15.58 23.11
N GLU A 97 24.41 -15.19 23.02
CA GLU A 97 24.79 -13.87 22.53
C GLU A 97 24.37 -13.72 21.06
N LEU A 98 23.54 -12.71 20.79
CA LEU A 98 23.04 -12.42 19.45
C LEU A 98 24.12 -11.72 18.62
N VAL A 99 24.27 -12.12 17.36
CA VAL A 99 25.18 -11.47 16.41
C VAL A 99 24.69 -10.04 16.14
N THR A 100 25.53 -9.05 16.47
CA THR A 100 25.27 -7.63 16.21
C THR A 100 26.27 -7.09 15.19
N GLY A 101 25.77 -6.42 14.14
CA GLY A 101 26.61 -5.82 13.10
C GLY A 101 25.87 -5.70 11.76
N PRO A 102 26.53 -5.20 10.69
CA PRO A 102 26.00 -5.32 9.33
C PRO A 102 25.81 -6.80 8.94
N PHE A 103 24.92 -7.05 7.98
CA PHE A 103 24.76 -8.40 7.40
C PHE A 103 25.91 -8.66 6.42
N SER A 104 26.55 -9.81 6.53
CA SER A 104 27.40 -10.29 5.44
C SER A 104 26.56 -10.47 4.17
N ASP A 105 27.20 -10.55 3.01
CA ASP A 105 26.48 -10.80 1.76
C ASP A 105 25.81 -12.18 1.79
N GLU A 106 26.50 -13.20 2.32
CA GLU A 106 25.98 -14.56 2.50
C GLU A 106 24.75 -14.62 3.44
N GLU A 107 24.79 -13.95 4.59
CA GLU A 107 23.63 -13.90 5.50
C GLU A 107 22.43 -13.21 4.84
N ARG A 108 22.68 -12.18 4.02
CA ARG A 108 21.66 -11.46 3.27
C ARG A 108 20.98 -12.35 2.25
N GLU A 109 21.76 -13.06 1.45
CA GLU A 109 21.26 -13.99 0.44
C GLU A 109 20.40 -15.09 1.08
N ILE A 110 20.87 -15.70 2.18
CA ILE A 110 20.13 -16.71 2.93
C ILE A 110 18.81 -16.15 3.46
N ALA A 111 18.83 -14.96 4.08
CA ALA A 111 17.63 -14.35 4.62
C ALA A 111 16.60 -14.01 3.53
N ILE A 112 17.05 -13.44 2.40
CA ILE A 112 16.19 -13.09 1.26
C ILE A 112 15.55 -14.35 0.65
N ALA A 113 16.33 -15.41 0.45
CA ALA A 113 15.81 -16.69 -0.05
C ALA A 113 14.76 -17.30 0.89
N GLN A 114 14.99 -17.24 2.21
CA GLN A 114 14.00 -17.71 3.20
C GLN A 114 12.73 -16.85 3.22
N PHE A 115 12.84 -15.53 3.01
CA PHE A 115 11.66 -14.66 2.88
C PHE A 115 10.86 -14.93 1.61
N ALA A 116 11.52 -15.22 0.49
CA ALA A 116 10.85 -15.61 -0.75
C ALA A 116 10.05 -16.91 -0.57
N GLN A 117 10.52 -17.82 0.29
CA GLN A 117 9.79 -19.04 0.69
C GLN A 117 8.66 -18.79 1.72
N GLY A 118 8.42 -17.53 2.11
CA GLY A 118 7.36 -17.19 3.07
C GLY A 118 7.71 -17.44 4.54
N ILE A 119 8.99 -17.69 4.88
CA ILE A 119 9.40 -17.93 6.26
C ILE A 119 9.30 -16.63 7.08
N ALA A 120 8.70 -16.71 8.27
CA ALA A 120 8.50 -15.56 9.14
C ALA A 120 9.84 -14.98 9.66
N PRO A 121 9.97 -13.65 9.84
CA PRO A 121 11.21 -13.01 10.31
C PRO A 121 11.74 -13.52 11.65
N ALA A 122 10.87 -13.93 12.58
CA ALA A 122 11.27 -14.51 13.86
C ALA A 122 12.01 -15.84 13.68
N GLU A 123 11.59 -16.66 12.72
CA GLU A 123 12.20 -17.94 12.42
C GLU A 123 13.56 -17.77 11.75
N VAL A 124 13.66 -16.86 10.77
CA VAL A 124 14.93 -16.49 10.12
C VAL A 124 15.92 -15.91 11.15
N ALA A 125 15.43 -15.06 12.05
CA ALA A 125 16.24 -14.46 13.11
C ALA A 125 16.82 -15.51 14.07
N ARG A 126 16.03 -16.53 14.43
CA ARG A 126 16.51 -17.66 15.23
C ARG A 126 17.60 -18.46 14.52
N ARG A 127 17.45 -18.71 13.21
CA ARG A 127 18.43 -19.47 12.41
C ARG A 127 19.75 -18.72 12.24
N LEU A 128 19.70 -17.41 12.06
CA LEU A 128 20.89 -16.56 11.89
C LEU A 128 21.45 -16.03 13.22
N ASN A 129 20.86 -16.41 14.36
CA ASN A 129 21.21 -15.90 15.69
C ASN A 129 21.24 -14.34 15.75
N ARG A 130 20.25 -13.69 15.16
CA ARG A 130 20.13 -12.23 15.03
C ARG A 130 18.86 -11.68 15.65
N LYS A 131 18.78 -10.35 15.83
CA LYS A 131 17.58 -9.69 16.35
C LYS A 131 16.47 -9.66 15.28
N THR A 132 15.25 -10.04 15.66
CA THR A 132 14.06 -10.03 14.78
C THR A 132 13.83 -8.68 14.08
N LYS A 133 14.08 -7.56 14.79
CA LYS A 133 13.95 -6.20 14.22
C LYS A 133 14.91 -5.94 13.05
N GLN A 134 16.12 -6.50 13.08
CA GLN A 134 17.08 -6.35 11.99
C GLN A 134 16.61 -7.11 10.74
N LEU A 135 16.05 -8.29 10.92
CA LEU A 135 15.49 -9.10 9.84
C LEU A 135 14.22 -8.48 9.25
N ALA A 136 13.35 -7.90 10.09
CA ALA A 136 12.18 -7.16 9.61
C ALA A 136 12.58 -5.97 8.73
N ASN A 137 13.60 -5.21 9.14
CA ASN A 137 14.15 -4.12 8.33
C ASN A 137 14.79 -4.61 7.04
N LEU A 138 15.52 -5.74 7.08
CA LEU A 138 16.14 -6.33 5.89
C LEU A 138 15.07 -6.78 4.88
N ARG A 139 14.02 -7.46 5.35
CA ARG A 139 12.86 -7.86 4.53
C ARG A 139 12.23 -6.65 3.86
N GLN A 140 11.97 -5.58 4.62
CA GLN A 140 11.36 -4.36 4.09
C GLN A 140 12.20 -3.68 3.01
N ARG A 141 13.53 -3.62 3.20
CA ARG A 141 14.45 -3.02 2.22
C ARG A 141 14.67 -3.87 0.98
N SER A 142 14.44 -5.18 1.09
CA SER A 142 14.65 -6.16 0.01
C SER A 142 13.34 -6.65 -0.58
N LYS A 143 12.23 -5.93 -0.35
CA LYS A 143 10.87 -6.35 -0.73
C LYS A 143 10.77 -6.66 -2.23
N ASP A 144 11.25 -5.75 -3.07
CA ASP A 144 11.17 -5.88 -4.53
C ASP A 144 11.97 -7.10 -5.03
N VAL A 145 13.12 -7.38 -4.42
CA VAL A 145 13.95 -8.57 -4.74
C VAL A 145 13.22 -9.86 -4.33
N ILE A 146 12.57 -9.87 -3.17
CA ILE A 146 11.79 -11.01 -2.70
C ILE A 146 10.61 -11.28 -3.63
N GLU A 147 9.86 -10.25 -4.02
CA GLU A 147 8.74 -10.35 -4.96
C GLU A 147 9.20 -10.84 -6.34
N ALA A 148 10.34 -10.37 -6.85
CA ALA A 148 10.91 -10.84 -8.10
C ALA A 148 11.32 -12.33 -8.06
N ILE A 149 11.88 -12.81 -6.94
CA ILE A 149 12.21 -14.23 -6.75
C ILE A 149 10.93 -15.08 -6.70
N GLN A 150 9.88 -14.58 -6.04
CA GLN A 150 8.59 -15.27 -5.94
C GLN A 150 7.91 -15.38 -7.31
N ALA A 151 7.81 -14.28 -8.07
CA ALA A 151 7.26 -14.28 -9.42
C ALA A 151 8.00 -15.26 -10.34
N ARG A 152 9.34 -15.26 -10.30
CA ARG A 152 10.15 -16.20 -11.09
C ARG A 152 9.92 -17.66 -10.67
N ALA A 153 9.66 -17.93 -9.39
CA ALA A 153 9.36 -19.28 -8.92
C ALA A 153 7.98 -19.76 -9.39
N GLU A 154 7.00 -18.85 -9.49
CA GLU A 154 5.67 -19.14 -10.05
C GLU A 154 5.76 -19.45 -11.55
N ASP A 155 6.49 -18.64 -12.32
CA ASP A 155 6.71 -18.88 -13.76
C ASP A 155 7.33 -20.27 -14.02
N LEU A 156 8.31 -20.66 -13.20
CA LEU A 156 8.95 -21.98 -13.29
C LEU A 156 8.01 -23.12 -12.87
N ALA A 157 7.11 -22.88 -11.92
CA ALA A 157 6.11 -23.88 -11.52
C ALA A 157 5.09 -24.13 -12.63
N ASP A 158 4.67 -23.08 -13.35
CA ASP A 158 3.74 -23.18 -14.46
C ASP A 158 4.35 -23.90 -15.68
N GLU A 159 5.63 -23.68 -15.97
CA GLU A 159 6.36 -24.46 -17.00
C GLU A 159 6.42 -25.96 -16.67
N GLU A 160 6.51 -26.32 -15.39
CA GLU A 160 6.54 -27.73 -14.97
C GLU A 160 5.17 -28.41 -15.14
N ILE A 161 4.07 -27.67 -14.94
CA ILE A 161 2.68 -28.15 -15.13
C ILE A 161 2.35 -28.35 -16.63
N LEU A 162 2.99 -27.61 -17.53
CA LEU A 162 2.81 -27.74 -18.98
C LEU A 162 3.54 -28.93 -19.61
N ARG A 163 4.19 -29.81 -18.82
CA ARG A 163 4.58 -31.14 -19.33
C ARG A 163 3.30 -31.92 -19.70
N PRO A 164 3.07 -32.20 -20.99
CA PRO A 164 1.76 -32.64 -21.45
C PRO A 164 1.44 -34.04 -20.94
N THR A 165 0.49 -34.14 -20.02
CA THR A 165 -0.38 -35.32 -19.96
C THR A 165 -1.36 -35.22 -21.14
N LYS A 166 -1.23 -36.19 -22.05
CA LYS A 166 -1.98 -36.35 -23.30
C LYS A 166 -3.46 -35.94 -23.18
N PRO A 167 -3.93 -34.90 -23.87
CA PRO A 167 -5.34 -34.48 -23.82
C PRO A 167 -6.23 -35.27 -24.77
N ALA A 168 -7.45 -35.58 -24.32
CA ALA A 168 -8.55 -36.06 -25.14
C ALA A 168 -9.41 -34.87 -25.60
N SER A 169 -9.65 -34.77 -26.91
CA SER A 169 -10.41 -33.70 -27.57
C SER A 169 -11.92 -33.77 -27.33
N GLY A 170 -12.55 -32.60 -27.27
CA GLY A 170 -13.99 -32.43 -27.50
C GLY A 170 -14.31 -30.98 -27.90
N PRO A 171 -15.11 -30.72 -28.98
CA PRO A 171 -15.49 -29.38 -29.41
C PRO A 171 -16.93 -29.02 -29.01
N GLY A 172 -17.20 -27.72 -28.81
CA GLY A 172 -18.56 -27.20 -28.62
C GLY A 172 -18.65 -25.67 -28.68
N LEU A 173 -19.04 -25.16 -29.86
CA LEU A 173 -19.49 -23.80 -30.16
C LEU A 173 -20.83 -23.47 -29.50
N VAL A 174 -21.05 -22.20 -29.08
CA VAL A 174 -22.11 -21.32 -29.64
C VAL A 174 -21.97 -19.86 -29.18
N ALA A 175 -22.18 -18.95 -30.14
CA ALA A 175 -22.18 -17.51 -30.01
C ALA A 175 -23.60 -16.96 -29.72
N ALA A 176 -23.68 -15.86 -28.97
CA ALA A 176 -24.91 -15.07 -28.81
C ALA A 176 -24.61 -13.61 -29.17
N ALA A 177 -25.31 -13.10 -30.19
CA ALA A 177 -25.24 -11.73 -30.66
C ALA A 177 -26.13 -10.81 -29.80
N ALA A 178 -25.59 -9.67 -29.39
CA ALA A 178 -26.32 -8.62 -28.69
C ALA A 178 -26.35 -7.33 -29.52
N ASP A 179 -27.51 -6.68 -29.48
CA ASP A 179 -27.91 -5.46 -30.17
C ASP A 179 -26.88 -4.33 -30.12
N HIS A 180 -26.51 -3.81 -31.29
CA HIS A 180 -25.58 -2.70 -31.46
C HIS A 180 -26.37 -1.38 -31.56
N LYS A 181 -26.24 -0.54 -30.53
CA LYS A 181 -26.62 0.89 -30.60
C LYS A 181 -25.72 1.58 -31.64
N PRO A 182 -26.22 2.57 -32.40
CA PRO A 182 -25.37 3.32 -33.33
C PRO A 182 -24.21 3.97 -32.56
N ASP A 183 -22.99 3.64 -32.97
CA ASP A 183 -21.76 4.14 -32.36
C ASP A 183 -21.76 5.68 -32.45
N PRO A 184 -21.51 6.38 -31.33
CA PRO A 184 -21.26 7.81 -31.38
C PRO A 184 -20.05 8.05 -32.28
N GLU A 185 -20.16 9.06 -33.14
CA GLU A 185 -19.12 9.50 -34.05
C GLU A 185 -17.76 9.53 -33.32
N PRO A 186 -16.74 8.82 -33.83
CA PRO A 186 -15.48 8.63 -33.11
C PRO A 186 -14.88 10.00 -32.86
N ALA A 187 -14.68 10.32 -31.57
CA ALA A 187 -13.97 11.51 -31.19
C ALA A 187 -12.60 11.55 -31.91
N PRO A 188 -12.09 12.75 -32.26
CA PRO A 188 -10.75 12.87 -32.80
C PRO A 188 -9.78 12.05 -31.93
N PRO A 189 -8.82 11.32 -32.52
CA PRO A 189 -7.93 10.42 -31.78
C PRO A 189 -7.21 11.10 -30.61
N ASP A 190 -7.07 12.42 -30.66
CA ASP A 190 -6.36 13.25 -29.70
C ASP A 190 -7.26 13.97 -28.67
N ALA A 191 -8.58 13.84 -28.78
CA ALA A 191 -9.50 14.49 -27.84
C ALA A 191 -9.55 13.75 -26.49
N LEU A 192 -9.35 14.50 -25.39
CA LEU A 192 -9.47 13.96 -24.03
C LEU A 192 -10.92 13.57 -23.71
N ASN A 193 -11.12 12.36 -23.16
CA ASN A 193 -12.41 11.91 -22.67
C ASN A 193 -12.80 12.57 -21.33
N ALA A 194 -14.00 12.27 -20.81
CA ALA A 194 -14.49 12.90 -19.58
C ALA A 194 -13.57 12.70 -18.37
N ALA A 195 -13.09 11.47 -18.13
CA ALA A 195 -12.19 11.17 -17.02
C ALA A 195 -10.80 11.80 -17.20
N GLU A 196 -10.29 11.85 -18.43
CA GLU A 196 -9.03 12.53 -18.77
C GLU A 196 -9.14 14.05 -18.57
N ARG A 197 -10.29 14.66 -18.87
CA ARG A 197 -10.55 16.09 -18.58
C ARG A 197 -10.58 16.41 -17.10
N GLU A 198 -11.09 15.50 -16.26
CA GLU A 198 -11.02 15.66 -14.80
C GLU A 198 -9.57 15.66 -14.30
N ILE A 199 -8.74 14.76 -14.83
CA ILE A 199 -7.30 14.75 -14.55
C ILE A 199 -6.65 16.05 -15.03
N ASP A 200 -6.92 16.51 -16.26
CA ASP A 200 -6.36 17.77 -16.78
C ASP A 200 -6.76 18.98 -15.91
N MET A 201 -8.01 19.06 -15.48
CA MET A 201 -8.49 20.09 -14.56
C MET A 201 -7.75 20.04 -13.21
N HIS A 202 -7.51 18.85 -12.65
CA HIS A 202 -6.71 18.68 -11.44
C HIS A 202 -5.26 19.14 -11.64
N LEU A 203 -4.64 18.77 -12.76
CA LEU A 203 -3.28 19.18 -13.06
C LEU A 203 -3.16 20.69 -13.35
N ASN A 204 -4.20 21.33 -13.87
CA ASN A 204 -4.30 22.79 -13.97
C ASN A 204 -4.35 23.42 -12.56
N ALA A 205 -5.15 22.86 -11.66
CA ALA A 205 -5.28 23.35 -10.28
C ALA A 205 -3.99 23.21 -9.46
N LEU A 206 -3.19 22.17 -9.69
CA LEU A 206 -1.87 22.01 -9.05
C LEU A 206 -0.89 23.15 -9.40
N GLY A 207 -1.03 23.72 -10.60
CA GLY A 207 -0.11 24.72 -11.13
C GLY A 207 1.31 24.19 -11.37
N TYR A 208 2.12 25.09 -11.93
CA TYR A 208 3.53 24.86 -12.27
C TYR A 208 4.39 25.91 -11.57
N GLY A 209 4.70 25.65 -10.30
CA GLY A 209 5.69 26.41 -9.52
C GLY A 209 6.99 25.62 -9.36
N ASN A 210 8.09 26.30 -9.02
CA ASN A 210 9.37 25.68 -8.62
C ASN A 210 9.91 24.65 -9.64
N SER A 211 10.25 25.11 -10.86
CA SER A 211 10.91 24.30 -11.89
C SER A 211 10.08 23.16 -12.52
N TRP A 212 8.85 22.95 -12.07
CA TRP A 212 7.95 21.96 -12.67
C TRP A 212 7.33 22.47 -13.97
N SER A 213 7.25 21.58 -14.95
CA SER A 213 6.60 21.81 -16.25
C SER A 213 5.85 20.55 -16.66
N PRO A 214 4.88 20.64 -17.60
CA PRO A 214 4.24 19.47 -18.18
C PRO A 214 5.22 18.39 -18.65
N ALA A 215 6.29 18.78 -19.34
CA ALA A 215 7.33 17.85 -19.80
C ALA A 215 8.07 17.15 -18.64
N ARG A 216 8.33 17.87 -17.54
CA ARG A 216 9.02 17.32 -16.37
C ARG A 216 8.11 16.39 -15.57
N ASP A 217 6.83 16.72 -15.45
CA ASP A 217 5.81 15.83 -14.84
C ASP A 217 5.65 14.55 -15.66
N LEU A 218 5.59 14.66 -17.00
CA LEU A 218 5.56 13.51 -17.90
C LEU A 218 6.77 12.61 -17.67
N ARG A 219 7.98 13.19 -17.67
CA ARG A 219 9.21 12.41 -17.48
C ARG A 219 9.24 11.71 -16.11
N LEU A 220 8.80 12.37 -15.05
CA LEU A 220 8.65 11.74 -13.73
C LEU A 220 7.71 10.54 -13.77
N ALA A 221 6.54 10.70 -14.39
CA ALA A 221 5.53 9.64 -14.46
C ALA A 221 6.02 8.42 -15.27
N GLU A 222 6.73 8.66 -16.38
CA GLU A 222 7.30 7.59 -17.21
C GLU A 222 8.37 6.78 -16.47
N LEU A 223 9.32 7.45 -15.81
CA LEU A 223 10.37 6.77 -15.02
C LEU A 223 9.78 5.90 -13.90
N LEU A 224 8.71 6.36 -13.26
CA LEU A 224 8.03 5.59 -12.22
C LEU A 224 7.22 4.43 -12.79
N ALA A 225 6.59 4.59 -13.96
CA ALA A 225 5.89 3.51 -14.65
C ALA A 225 6.85 2.44 -15.18
N GLU A 226 8.07 2.81 -15.56
CA GLU A 226 9.17 1.91 -15.97
C GLU A 226 9.80 1.16 -14.77
N GLY A 227 9.44 1.50 -13.53
CA GLY A 227 9.95 0.84 -12.33
C GLY A 227 11.28 1.38 -11.81
N ALA A 228 11.78 2.53 -12.30
CA ALA A 228 13.04 3.13 -11.84
C ALA A 228 13.01 3.51 -10.34
N GLY A 229 11.81 3.72 -9.80
CA GLY A 229 11.59 4.16 -8.42
C GLY A 229 11.94 5.63 -8.19
N ALA A 230 11.45 6.17 -7.07
CA ALA A 230 11.50 7.63 -6.83
C ALA A 230 12.92 8.19 -6.62
N PHE A 231 13.90 7.37 -6.27
CA PHE A 231 15.28 7.83 -6.12
C PHE A 231 15.94 8.04 -7.49
N ALA A 232 15.93 7.03 -8.37
CA ALA A 232 16.52 7.14 -9.69
C ALA A 232 15.80 8.19 -10.54
N ALA A 233 14.47 8.28 -10.44
CA ALA A 233 13.71 9.33 -11.11
C ALA A 233 14.10 10.74 -10.64
N ALA A 234 14.37 10.92 -9.34
CA ALA A 234 14.80 12.21 -8.81
C ALA A 234 16.21 12.59 -9.26
N GLU A 235 17.13 11.61 -9.30
CA GLU A 235 18.49 11.79 -9.81
C GLU A 235 18.48 12.22 -11.27
N GLU A 236 17.72 11.53 -12.11
CA GLU A 236 17.61 11.86 -13.54
C GLU A 236 17.02 13.25 -13.79
N LEU A 237 16.02 13.65 -12.99
CA LEU A 237 15.42 14.98 -13.08
C LEU A 237 16.27 16.06 -12.42
N GLY A 238 17.32 15.72 -11.66
CA GLY A 238 18.11 16.67 -10.90
C GLY A 238 17.32 17.37 -9.79
N ILE A 239 16.44 16.65 -9.09
CA ILE A 239 15.64 17.16 -7.96
C ILE A 239 15.88 16.35 -6.68
N ALA A 240 15.43 16.88 -5.55
CA ALA A 240 15.44 16.12 -4.31
C ALA A 240 14.43 14.95 -4.39
N LYS A 241 14.81 13.77 -3.85
CA LYS A 241 13.91 12.60 -3.76
C LYS A 241 12.57 12.94 -3.11
N THR A 242 12.58 13.72 -2.04
CA THR A 242 11.36 14.14 -1.33
C THR A 242 10.44 14.98 -2.20
N GLU A 243 11.01 15.79 -3.10
CA GLU A 243 10.27 16.59 -4.07
C GLU A 243 9.65 15.71 -5.15
N ALA A 244 10.40 14.75 -5.71
CA ALA A 244 9.88 13.78 -6.67
C ALA A 244 8.71 12.97 -6.09
N VAL A 245 8.86 12.46 -4.86
CA VAL A 245 7.79 11.74 -4.16
C VAL A 245 6.59 12.65 -3.92
N GLY A 246 6.81 13.88 -3.42
CA GLY A 246 5.74 14.84 -3.17
C GLY A 246 4.97 15.18 -4.45
N ARG A 247 5.68 15.42 -5.55
CA ARG A 247 5.07 15.70 -6.85
C ARG A 247 4.27 14.50 -7.35
N TRP A 248 4.84 13.29 -7.33
CA TRP A 248 4.13 12.08 -7.75
C TRP A 248 2.84 11.84 -6.95
N MET A 249 2.87 12.05 -5.63
CA MET A 249 1.67 11.91 -4.77
C MET A 249 0.58 12.94 -5.09
N ASN A 250 0.94 14.09 -5.63
CA ASN A 250 -0.01 15.11 -6.07
C ASN A 250 -0.54 14.81 -7.49
N LEU A 251 0.28 14.24 -8.37
CA LEU A 251 -0.12 13.85 -9.73
C LEU A 251 -1.05 12.62 -9.72
N ASN A 252 -0.66 11.57 -9.00
CA ASN A 252 -1.38 10.29 -8.95
C ASN A 252 -2.37 10.26 -7.77
N THR A 253 -3.58 10.77 -8.03
CA THR A 253 -4.63 10.93 -7.01
C THR A 253 -5.30 9.61 -6.63
N ASP A 254 -5.31 8.64 -7.55
CA ASP A 254 -5.92 7.31 -7.34
C ASP A 254 -4.83 6.22 -7.29
N LYS A 255 -4.21 6.08 -6.12
CA LYS A 255 -3.05 5.19 -5.94
C LYS A 255 -3.45 3.72 -6.07
N GLY A 256 -2.74 2.98 -6.92
CA GLY A 256 -2.97 1.55 -7.17
C GLY A 256 -3.90 1.26 -8.35
N SER A 257 -4.51 2.29 -8.94
CA SER A 257 -5.36 2.16 -10.12
C SER A 257 -4.53 2.23 -11.40
N ILE A 258 -4.32 1.09 -12.06
CA ILE A 258 -3.58 0.99 -13.34
C ILE A 258 -4.26 1.86 -14.41
N ASP A 259 -5.59 1.82 -14.47
CA ASP A 259 -6.38 2.61 -15.41
C ASP A 259 -6.21 4.12 -15.20
N HIS A 260 -6.15 4.58 -13.95
CA HIS A 260 -5.87 5.97 -13.65
C HIS A 260 -4.46 6.37 -14.09
N GLN A 261 -3.45 5.53 -13.84
CA GLN A 261 -2.08 5.81 -14.28
C GLN A 261 -1.95 5.91 -15.80
N ALA A 262 -2.63 5.02 -16.54
CA ALA A 262 -2.66 5.08 -18.01
C ALA A 262 -3.30 6.38 -18.53
N ARG A 263 -4.42 6.79 -17.95
CA ARG A 263 -5.08 8.07 -18.27
C ARG A 263 -4.20 9.27 -17.92
N LEU A 264 -3.56 9.25 -16.75
CA LEU A 264 -2.63 10.30 -16.31
C LEU A 264 -1.48 10.47 -17.31
N LEU A 265 -0.84 9.38 -17.74
CA LEU A 265 0.24 9.44 -18.74
C LEU A 265 -0.25 10.02 -20.08
N ARG A 266 -1.45 9.66 -20.54
CA ARG A 266 -2.01 10.21 -21.77
C ARG A 266 -2.24 11.72 -21.68
N VAL A 267 -2.83 12.19 -20.57
CA VAL A 267 -3.05 13.62 -20.32
C VAL A 267 -1.71 14.37 -20.24
N LEU A 268 -0.71 13.82 -19.56
CA LEU A 268 0.62 14.44 -19.46
C LEU A 268 1.31 14.54 -20.83
N ARG A 269 1.18 13.52 -21.69
CA ARG A 269 1.70 13.57 -23.08
C ARG A 269 1.01 14.65 -23.89
N HIS A 270 -0.32 14.72 -23.85
CA HIS A 270 -1.09 15.75 -24.53
C HIS A 270 -0.65 17.16 -24.09
N ARG A 271 -0.47 17.40 -22.78
CA ARG A 271 0.00 18.71 -22.27
C ARG A 271 1.44 19.03 -22.67
N ALA A 272 2.33 18.04 -22.66
CA ALA A 272 3.72 18.24 -23.07
C ALA A 272 3.83 18.60 -24.56
N GLN A 273 3.04 17.95 -25.42
CA GLN A 273 2.94 18.28 -26.84
C GLN A 273 2.41 19.70 -27.08
N GLY A 274 1.29 20.07 -26.43
CA GLY A 274 0.74 21.42 -26.55
C GLY A 274 1.69 22.52 -26.07
N GLN A 275 2.57 22.23 -25.12
CA GLN A 275 3.63 23.16 -24.70
C GLN A 275 4.76 23.28 -25.74
N GLN A 276 5.11 22.20 -26.45
CA GLN A 276 6.10 22.22 -27.52
C GLN A 276 5.59 23.04 -28.72
N GLU A 277 4.34 22.81 -29.14
CA GLU A 277 3.70 23.56 -30.23
C GLU A 277 3.58 25.06 -29.91
N ALA A 278 3.32 25.42 -28.64
CA ALA A 278 3.25 26.82 -28.22
C ALA A 278 4.61 27.53 -28.16
N ALA A 279 5.73 26.80 -28.24
CA ALA A 279 7.08 27.33 -28.18
C ALA A 279 7.75 27.51 -29.56
N GLU A 280 7.16 26.93 -30.62
CA GLU A 280 7.57 27.08 -32.02
C GLU A 280 6.96 28.33 -32.69
#